data_AF-A0A9W4PXC8-F1
#
_entry.id   AF-A0A9W4PXC8-F1
#
_cell.length_a   1.000
_cell.length_b   1.000
_cell.length_c   1.000
_cell.angle_alpha   90.00
_cell.angle_beta   90.00
_cell.angle_gamma   90.00
#
_symmetry.space_group_name_H-M   'P 1'
#
loop_
_entity.id
_entity.type
_entity.pdbx_description
1 polymer ?
#
loop_
_entity_poly.entity_id
_entity_poly.type
_entity_poly.pdbx_seq_one_letter_code
_entity_poly.pdbx_strand_id
1 'polypeptide(L)'
;MPYSNSVAEIGTFSAYMSHFFIGGVVVHSSFNRTAGFHNDKMGCVQNAVRFIMERLPDHLPRISPLNVMMHPRIACEACWRPEGPGGERIMFVGDKIFHTNDHYPGQSPIFGEGPKGKRGIPDQLRDAGIVNEIRGLAPVPDRSPSEAMRGIAAVVHEFGHFLHEANRPALFWSLKMVSNTAFVAPDIGMQVSGYATINPLEFVAEVFTGLVFGLRYSEGVIAQYHAFGGVDL
;
A
#
# COMPACT_ATOMS: atom_id res chain seq x y z
N MET A 1 -2.36 10.73 -18.03
CA MET A 1 -2.54 11.98 -17.25
C MET A 1 -1.18 12.40 -16.71
N PRO A 2 -0.88 13.71 -16.62
CA PRO A 2 0.35 14.19 -16.01
C PRO A 2 0.27 13.94 -14.50
N TYR A 3 1.44 13.77 -13.89
CA TYR A 3 1.67 13.51 -12.47
C TYR A 3 0.68 14.16 -11.50
N SER A 4 0.35 13.48 -10.40
CA SER A 4 -0.12 14.20 -9.20
C SER A 4 0.88 15.33 -8.90
N ASN A 5 0.38 16.49 -8.47
CA ASN A 5 1.22 17.65 -8.15
C ASN A 5 2.34 17.35 -7.12
N SER A 6 2.31 16.18 -6.46
CA SER A 6 3.36 15.70 -5.57
C SER A 6 4.69 15.35 -6.25
N VAL A 7 4.69 15.02 -7.56
CA VAL A 7 5.92 14.58 -8.26
C VAL A 7 6.72 15.74 -8.87
N ALA A 8 6.09 16.90 -9.10
CA ALA A 8 6.75 18.06 -9.69
C ALA A 8 7.79 18.74 -8.77
N GLU A 9 7.74 18.49 -7.46
CA GLU A 9 8.68 19.06 -6.48
C GLU A 9 9.91 18.19 -6.18
N ILE A 10 10.09 17.07 -6.88
CA ILE A 10 11.17 16.14 -6.58
C ILE A 10 12.46 16.66 -7.22
N GLY A 11 13.30 17.31 -6.41
CA GLY A 11 14.63 17.79 -6.82
C GLY A 11 15.55 16.65 -7.31
N THR A 12 16.76 17.00 -7.75
CA THR A 12 17.74 16.04 -8.26
C THR A 12 18.05 14.92 -7.25
N PHE A 13 17.69 13.67 -7.58
CA PHE A 13 18.15 12.50 -6.84
C PHE A 13 19.66 12.31 -7.05
N SER A 14 20.44 12.34 -5.97
CA SER A 14 21.81 11.82 -5.96
C SER A 14 21.73 10.30 -6.12
N ALA A 15 22.03 9.78 -7.31
CA ALA A 15 21.84 8.38 -7.67
C ALA A 15 22.74 7.42 -6.87
N TYR A 16 22.26 7.01 -5.70
CA TYR A 16 22.67 5.74 -5.10
C TYR A 16 21.60 4.72 -5.48
N MET A 17 21.93 3.85 -6.43
CA MET A 17 21.07 2.75 -6.82
C MET A 17 21.51 1.49 -6.08
N SER A 18 20.59 0.89 -5.34
CA SER A 18 20.79 -0.45 -4.79
C SER A 18 19.86 -1.43 -5.50
N HIS A 19 20.38 -2.61 -5.80
CA HIS A 19 19.65 -3.68 -6.46
C HIS A 19 19.54 -4.86 -5.48
N PHE A 20 18.32 -5.28 -5.18
CA PHE A 20 18.07 -6.43 -4.33
C PHE A 20 17.10 -7.38 -5.01
N PHE A 21 17.26 -8.67 -4.74
CA PHE A 21 16.33 -9.70 -5.16
C PHE A 21 15.60 -10.25 -3.94
N ILE A 22 14.28 -10.11 -3.89
CA ILE A 22 13.47 -10.51 -2.75
C ILE A 22 12.28 -11.31 -3.27
N GLY A 23 12.25 -12.61 -2.96
CA GLY A 23 11.11 -13.47 -3.30
C GLY A 23 10.74 -13.50 -4.78
N GLY A 24 11.69 -13.32 -5.71
CA GLY A 24 11.39 -13.25 -7.15
C GLY A 24 11.27 -11.84 -7.72
N VAL A 25 11.25 -10.80 -6.90
CA VAL A 25 11.15 -9.40 -7.32
C VAL A 25 12.52 -8.74 -7.31
N VAL A 26 12.86 -8.10 -8.42
CA VAL A 26 14.01 -7.19 -8.50
C VAL A 26 13.55 -5.82 -7.98
N VAL A 27 14.16 -5.35 -6.90
CA VAL A 27 13.89 -4.04 -6.30
C VAL A 27 15.04 -3.10 -6.63
N HIS A 28 14.73 -2.00 -7.33
CA HIS A 28 15.66 -0.90 -7.56
C HIS A 28 15.32 0.24 -6.61
N SER A 29 16.20 0.58 -5.67
CA SER A 29 15.95 1.73 -4.78
C SER A 29 16.77 2.95 -5.20
N SER A 30 16.15 4.13 -5.10
CA SER A 30 16.81 5.43 -5.19
C SER A 30 16.35 6.33 -4.05
N PHE A 31 17.25 7.15 -3.49
CA PHE A 31 16.92 8.01 -2.36
C PHE A 31 17.61 9.37 -2.45
N ASN A 32 16.98 10.39 -1.87
CA ASN A 32 17.61 11.68 -1.63
C ASN A 32 18.52 11.56 -0.40
N ARG A 33 19.75 12.10 -0.42
CA ARG A 33 20.69 12.06 0.73
C ARG A 33 20.11 12.64 2.02
N THR A 34 19.13 13.54 1.92
CA THR A 34 18.42 14.11 3.07
C THR A 34 17.23 13.27 3.52
N ALA A 35 16.96 12.14 2.88
CA ALA A 35 15.92 11.22 3.31
C ALA A 35 16.35 10.55 4.62
N GLY A 36 15.83 11.07 5.73
CA GLY A 36 15.86 10.35 7.00
C GLY A 36 15.23 8.96 6.83
N PHE A 37 15.57 8.04 7.74
CA PHE A 37 14.89 6.75 7.85
C PHE A 37 14.99 5.85 6.61
N HIS A 38 16.02 6.00 5.78
CA HIS A 38 16.22 5.15 4.59
C HIS A 38 16.19 3.67 4.95
N ASN A 39 16.93 3.28 5.99
CA ASN A 39 17.00 1.89 6.41
C ASN A 39 15.65 1.39 6.94
N ASP A 40 14.91 2.23 7.67
CA ASP A 40 13.57 1.90 8.16
C ASP A 40 12.61 1.66 6.99
N LYS A 41 12.58 2.60 6.03
CA LYS A 41 11.74 2.50 4.82
C LYS A 41 12.08 1.27 4.01
N MET A 42 13.37 0.97 3.84
CA MET A 42 13.81 -0.22 3.13
C MET A 42 13.48 -1.50 3.91
N GLY A 43 13.57 -1.49 5.24
CA GLY A 43 13.10 -2.56 6.09
C GLY A 43 11.59 -2.82 5.91
N CYS A 44 10.77 -1.78 5.80
CA CYS A 44 9.35 -1.91 5.50
C CYS A 44 9.12 -2.53 4.11
N VAL A 45 9.82 -2.05 3.08
CA VAL A 45 9.73 -2.58 1.70
C VAL A 45 10.13 -4.05 1.64
N GLN A 46 11.27 -4.41 2.22
CA GLN A 46 11.79 -5.78 2.21
C GLN A 46 10.82 -6.74 2.89
N ASN A 47 10.29 -6.35 4.05
CA ASN A 47 9.32 -7.14 4.79
C ASN A 47 8.01 -7.29 4.00
N ALA A 48 7.47 -6.21 3.43
CA ALA A 48 6.24 -6.26 2.65
C ALA A 48 6.37 -7.14 1.41
N VAL A 49 7.43 -6.97 0.61
CA VAL A 49 7.67 -7.78 -0.60
C VAL A 49 7.78 -9.25 -0.23
N ARG A 50 8.58 -9.59 0.79
CA ARG A 50 8.69 -10.98 1.25
C ARG A 50 7.33 -11.55 1.68
N PHE A 51 6.60 -10.80 2.50
CA PHE A 51 5.33 -11.23 3.06
C PHE A 51 4.27 -11.50 2.00
N ILE A 52 4.23 -10.64 0.97
CA ILE A 52 3.39 -10.79 -0.20
C ILE A 52 3.81 -12.02 -1.01
N MET A 53 5.10 -12.17 -1.33
CA MET A 53 5.57 -13.28 -2.18
C MET A 53 5.41 -14.66 -1.52
N GLU A 54 5.40 -14.73 -0.19
CA GLU A 54 5.08 -15.96 0.55
C GLU A 54 3.59 -16.35 0.47
N ARG A 55 2.70 -15.42 0.11
CA ARG A 55 1.24 -15.61 0.11
C ARG A 55 0.61 -15.54 -1.26
N LEU A 56 1.23 -14.88 -2.24
CA LEU A 56 0.68 -14.80 -3.58
C LEU A 56 0.74 -16.17 -4.26
N PRO A 57 -0.38 -16.66 -4.81
CA PRO A 57 -0.36 -17.80 -5.70
C PRO A 57 0.54 -17.58 -6.92
N ASP A 58 1.21 -18.65 -7.38
CA ASP A 58 2.13 -18.60 -8.53
C ASP A 58 1.50 -18.13 -9.84
N HIS A 59 0.17 -18.23 -9.96
CA HIS A 59 -0.57 -17.84 -11.15
C HIS A 59 -0.85 -16.32 -11.22
N LEU A 60 -0.63 -15.58 -10.14
CA LEU A 60 -0.83 -14.13 -10.12
C LEU A 60 0.31 -13.39 -10.85
N PRO A 61 0.02 -12.22 -11.44
CA PRO A 61 1.03 -11.45 -12.15
C PRO A 61 2.17 -11.05 -11.21
N ARG A 62 3.40 -11.36 -11.62
CA ARG A 62 4.60 -10.93 -10.90
C ARG A 62 4.86 -9.46 -11.16
N ILE A 63 4.94 -8.67 -10.09
CA ILE A 63 5.37 -7.27 -10.15
C ILE A 63 6.89 -7.25 -10.07
N SER A 64 7.55 -7.32 -11.23
CA SER A 64 9.01 -7.23 -11.33
C SER A 64 9.40 -6.59 -12.67
N PRO A 65 10.34 -5.61 -12.68
CA PRO A 65 10.99 -5.02 -11.52
C PRO A 65 10.06 -4.04 -10.75
N LEU A 66 10.33 -3.85 -9.46
CA LEU A 66 9.75 -2.79 -8.63
C LEU A 66 10.78 -1.68 -8.42
N ASN A 67 10.51 -0.49 -8.95
CA ASN A 67 11.34 0.68 -8.67
C ASN A 67 10.80 1.38 -7.43
N VAL A 68 11.67 1.67 -6.45
CA VAL A 68 11.33 2.31 -5.20
C VAL A 68 12.06 3.65 -5.11
N MET A 69 11.30 4.73 -4.98
CA MET A 69 11.83 6.10 -4.85
C MET A 69 11.53 6.63 -3.45
N MET A 70 12.59 6.95 -2.70
CA MET A 70 12.46 7.43 -1.33
C MET A 70 12.71 8.93 -1.21
N HIS A 71 11.75 9.65 -0.64
CA HIS A 71 11.86 11.09 -0.42
C HIS A 71 11.13 11.50 0.86
N PRO A 72 11.67 12.39 1.70
CA PRO A 72 11.06 12.70 2.99
C PRO A 72 9.67 13.35 2.87
N ARG A 73 9.41 14.11 1.80
CA ARG A 73 8.19 14.93 1.64
C ARG A 73 7.04 14.26 0.88
N ILE A 74 7.23 13.04 0.37
CA ILE A 74 6.18 12.34 -0.40
C ILE A 74 5.40 11.36 0.50
N ALA A 75 4.20 10.96 0.07
CA ALA A 75 3.48 9.86 0.70
C ALA A 75 3.99 8.50 0.19
N CYS A 76 3.52 7.40 0.80
CA CYS A 76 3.60 6.10 0.16
C CYS A 76 2.61 6.11 -1.00
N GLU A 77 3.06 5.92 -2.25
CA GLU A 77 2.17 5.97 -3.41
C GLU A 77 2.67 5.03 -4.52
N ALA A 78 1.75 4.23 -5.08
CA ALA A 78 1.94 3.47 -6.31
C ALA A 78 1.78 4.39 -7.53
N CYS A 79 2.76 4.34 -8.43
CA CYS A 79 2.78 5.10 -9.68
C CYS A 79 3.15 4.21 -10.87
N TRP A 80 2.57 4.54 -12.03
CA TRP A 80 2.80 3.84 -13.29
C TRP A 80 3.33 4.83 -14.31
N ARG A 81 4.39 4.44 -15.02
CA ARG A 81 4.77 5.11 -16.27
C ARG A 81 4.40 4.18 -17.43
N PRO A 82 3.53 4.65 -18.35
CA PRO A 82 3.13 3.86 -19.51
C PRO A 82 4.27 3.69 -20.54
N GLU A 83 5.36 4.43 -20.37
CA GLU A 83 6.51 4.42 -21.27
C GLU A 83 7.36 3.16 -21.01
N GLY A 84 7.42 2.27 -22.00
CA GLY A 84 8.30 1.09 -22.02
C GLY A 84 7.57 -0.26 -22.05
N PRO A 85 8.27 -1.36 -22.42
CA PRO A 85 7.70 -2.70 -22.40
C PRO A 85 7.24 -3.11 -20.99
N GLY A 86 5.93 -3.33 -20.82
CA GLY A 86 5.35 -3.81 -19.56
C GLY A 86 4.99 -2.75 -18.51
N GLY A 87 5.21 -1.46 -18.80
CA GLY A 87 4.93 -0.33 -17.93
C GLY A 87 5.84 -0.29 -16.68
N GLU A 88 6.50 0.85 -16.44
CA GLU A 88 7.34 0.99 -15.25
C GLU A 88 6.46 1.16 -14.01
N ARG A 89 6.65 0.30 -13.01
CA ARG A 89 6.01 0.43 -11.69
C ARG A 89 6.97 1.10 -10.73
N ILE A 90 6.55 2.23 -10.19
CA ILE A 90 7.34 3.05 -9.26
C ILE A 90 6.55 3.19 -7.97
N MET A 91 7.11 2.71 -6.88
CA MET A 91 6.60 2.95 -5.54
C MET A 91 7.37 4.10 -4.89
N PHE A 92 6.65 5.16 -4.57
CA PHE A 92 7.14 6.22 -3.74
C PHE A 92 7.02 5.82 -2.27
N VAL A 93 8.06 6.04 -1.48
CA VAL A 93 8.07 5.74 -0.04
C VAL A 93 8.67 6.92 0.71
N GLY A 94 7.82 7.74 1.31
CA GLY A 94 8.26 8.89 2.11
C GLY A 94 7.99 8.76 3.60
N ASP A 95 8.35 9.78 4.38
CA ASP A 95 8.38 9.67 5.84
C ASP A 95 6.98 9.56 6.46
N LYS A 96 5.94 9.96 5.70
CA LYS A 96 4.53 9.80 6.06
C LYS A 96 4.11 8.35 6.27
N ILE A 97 4.89 7.36 5.82
CA ILE A 97 4.60 5.94 6.11
C ILE A 97 4.66 5.63 7.62
N PHE A 98 5.33 6.47 8.40
CA PHE A 98 5.42 6.36 9.85
C PHE A 98 4.54 7.36 10.59
N HIS A 99 3.99 8.37 9.89
CA HIS A 99 3.18 9.41 10.53
C HIS A 99 1.74 8.93 10.68
N THR A 100 1.22 9.00 11.90
CA THR A 100 -0.20 8.78 12.14
C THR A 100 -0.99 9.98 11.60
N ASN A 101 -2.13 9.73 10.95
CA ASN A 101 -3.10 10.79 10.71
C ASN A 101 -3.73 11.11 12.06
N ASP A 102 -3.09 11.96 12.84
CA ASP A 102 -3.68 12.52 14.05
C ASP A 102 -4.66 13.61 13.63
N HIS A 103 -5.98 13.33 13.71
CA HIS A 103 -7.12 14.26 13.87
C HIS A 103 -8.26 14.03 12.86
N TYR A 104 -9.37 13.46 13.36
CA TYR A 104 -10.71 14.05 13.28
C TYR A 104 -11.44 13.70 14.60
N PRO A 105 -11.79 14.67 15.45
CA PRO A 105 -12.51 14.39 16.69
C PRO A 105 -13.97 14.02 16.42
N GLY A 106 -14.37 12.86 16.96
CA GLY A 106 -15.74 12.38 17.06
C GLY A 106 -16.16 11.47 15.90
N GLN A 107 -16.18 10.15 16.14
CA GLN A 107 -17.11 9.13 15.59
C GLN A 107 -16.62 7.69 15.86
N SER A 108 -17.47 6.71 15.51
CA SER A 108 -17.64 5.32 16.00
C SER A 108 -16.39 4.43 16.18
N PRO A 109 -16.36 3.47 17.13
CA PRO A 109 -15.21 2.60 17.40
C PRO A 109 -15.11 1.29 16.59
N ILE A 110 -15.99 1.04 15.63
CA ILE A 110 -16.07 -0.26 14.93
C ILE A 110 -15.98 -0.03 13.42
N PHE A 111 -14.80 -0.32 12.88
CA PHE A 111 -14.38 -0.25 11.48
C PHE A 111 -14.60 1.11 10.79
N GLY A 112 -13.63 1.50 9.96
CA GLY A 112 -13.70 2.72 9.16
C GLY A 112 -13.33 4.01 9.88
N GLU A 113 -13.64 4.13 11.16
CA GLU A 113 -13.32 5.30 12.00
C GLU A 113 -12.80 4.82 13.35
N GLY A 114 -11.79 5.52 13.87
CA GLY A 114 -11.34 5.32 15.25
C GLY A 114 -11.28 6.65 15.98
N PRO A 115 -10.81 6.69 17.24
CA PRO A 115 -10.79 7.92 18.05
C PRO A 115 -9.93 9.06 17.46
N LYS A 116 -9.23 8.79 16.34
CA LYS A 116 -8.37 9.73 15.62
C LYS A 116 -8.82 10.05 14.19
N GLY A 117 -10.00 9.59 13.73
CA GLY A 117 -10.55 9.88 12.39
C GLY A 117 -10.66 8.64 11.48
N LYS A 118 -10.81 8.87 10.15
CA LYS A 118 -10.85 7.81 9.13
C LYS A 118 -9.57 6.98 9.18
N ARG A 119 -9.69 5.67 9.37
CA ARG A 119 -8.55 4.77 9.53
C ARG A 119 -8.46 3.78 8.39
N GLY A 120 -7.30 3.75 7.74
CA GLY A 120 -6.95 2.67 6.83
C GLY A 120 -6.52 1.40 7.56
N ILE A 121 -6.42 0.30 6.85
CA ILE A 121 -5.93 -0.97 7.39
C ILE A 121 -4.53 -0.83 8.02
N PRO A 122 -3.57 -0.06 7.46
CA PRO A 122 -2.29 0.16 8.12
C PRO A 122 -2.38 0.74 9.54
N ASP A 123 -3.30 1.67 9.77
CA ASP A 123 -3.53 2.26 11.10
C ASP A 123 -4.24 1.28 12.04
N GLN A 124 -5.18 0.48 11.52
CA GLN A 124 -5.88 -0.54 12.28
C GLN A 124 -4.91 -1.64 12.76
N LEU A 125 -4.03 -2.12 11.87
CA LEU A 125 -3.00 -3.14 12.18
C LEU A 125 -1.98 -2.65 13.20
N ARG A 126 -1.55 -1.38 13.12
CA ARG A 126 -0.70 -0.75 14.14
C ARG A 126 -1.35 -0.83 15.52
N ASP A 127 -2.61 -0.43 15.61
CA ASP A 127 -3.29 -0.24 16.89
C ASP A 127 -3.75 -1.54 17.52
N ALA A 128 -4.07 -2.54 16.70
CA ALA A 128 -4.37 -3.88 17.17
C ALA A 128 -3.13 -4.60 17.76
N GLY A 129 -1.92 -4.06 17.55
CA GLY A 129 -0.71 -4.65 18.11
C GLY A 129 -0.43 -6.06 17.59
N ILE A 130 -0.89 -6.38 16.37
CA ILE A 130 -0.79 -7.71 15.72
C ILE A 130 0.68 -8.11 15.43
N VAL A 131 1.63 -7.29 15.85
CA VAL A 131 3.08 -7.52 15.89
C VAL A 131 3.46 -8.96 16.26
N ASN A 132 2.79 -9.56 17.24
CA ASN A 132 3.17 -10.88 17.77
C ASN A 132 2.70 -12.05 16.89
N GLU A 133 1.69 -11.85 16.03
CA GLU A 133 1.14 -12.90 15.17
C GLU A 133 1.89 -13.02 13.86
N ILE A 134 2.58 -11.97 13.43
CA ILE A 134 3.43 -12.01 12.22
C ILE A 134 4.85 -12.44 12.60
N ARG A 135 4.93 -13.67 13.12
CA ARG A 135 6.20 -14.35 13.38
C ARG A 135 7.02 -14.36 12.09
N GLY A 136 8.19 -13.74 12.11
CA GLY A 136 9.17 -13.80 11.01
C GLY A 136 9.48 -12.48 10.32
N LEU A 137 8.79 -11.38 10.63
CA LEU A 137 9.19 -10.06 10.15
C LEU A 137 10.57 -9.69 10.72
N ALA A 138 11.47 -9.22 9.84
CA ALA A 138 12.76 -8.72 10.26
C ALA A 138 12.56 -7.38 10.98
N PRO A 139 13.32 -7.09 12.06
CA PRO A 139 13.26 -5.80 12.72
C PRO A 139 13.45 -4.66 11.71
N VAL A 140 12.60 -3.64 11.81
CA VAL A 140 12.81 -2.37 11.12
C VAL A 140 13.66 -1.49 12.06
N PRO A 141 14.84 -1.01 11.63
CA PRO A 141 15.72 -0.21 12.49
C PRO A 141 15.00 0.98 13.12
N ASP A 142 15.36 1.32 14.35
CA ASP A 142 14.89 2.52 15.07
C ASP A 142 13.37 2.72 15.20
N ARG A 143 12.56 1.68 14.90
CA ARG A 143 11.10 1.72 14.99
C ARG A 143 10.58 0.74 16.00
N SER A 144 9.54 1.17 16.73
CA SER A 144 8.75 0.22 17.51
C SER A 144 8.07 -0.78 16.56
N PRO A 145 7.79 -2.00 17.01
CA PRO A 145 7.17 -2.99 16.14
C PRO A 145 5.80 -2.58 15.57
N SER A 146 5.03 -1.76 16.29
CA SER A 146 3.75 -1.24 15.80
C SER A 146 3.94 -0.19 14.70
N GLU A 147 4.92 0.72 14.82
CA GLU A 147 5.28 1.65 13.76
C GLU A 147 5.80 0.93 12.51
N ALA A 148 6.64 -0.09 12.71
CA ALA A 148 7.11 -0.96 11.65
C ALA A 148 5.95 -1.64 10.93
N MET A 149 4.98 -2.19 11.69
CA MET A 149 3.78 -2.81 11.14
C MET A 149 3.00 -1.87 10.23
N ARG A 150 2.80 -0.63 10.66
CA ARG A 150 2.13 0.39 9.85
C ARG A 150 2.85 0.62 8.54
N GLY A 151 4.18 0.84 8.59
CA GLY A 151 4.98 1.09 7.41
C GLY A 151 4.97 -0.09 6.44
N ILE A 152 5.05 -1.31 6.95
CA ILE A 152 4.95 -2.54 6.14
C ILE A 152 3.56 -2.62 5.49
N ALA A 153 2.49 -2.43 6.26
CA ALA A 153 1.13 -2.48 5.75
C ALA A 153 0.84 -1.40 4.70
N ALA A 154 1.39 -0.20 4.86
CA ALA A 154 1.29 0.86 3.85
C ALA A 154 1.97 0.43 2.53
N VAL A 155 3.13 -0.21 2.59
CA VAL A 155 3.77 -0.76 1.38
C VAL A 155 2.92 -1.87 0.75
N VAL A 156 2.32 -2.75 1.57
CA VAL A 156 1.42 -3.81 1.07
C VAL A 156 0.20 -3.22 0.38
N HIS A 157 -0.37 -2.14 0.93
CA HIS A 157 -1.46 -1.39 0.31
C HIS A 157 -1.10 -0.90 -1.09
N GLU A 158 0.04 -0.22 -1.24
CA GLU A 158 0.50 0.25 -2.56
C GLU A 158 0.76 -0.92 -3.53
N PHE A 159 1.25 -2.04 -3.03
CA PHE A 159 1.43 -3.26 -3.84
C PHE A 159 0.09 -3.84 -4.31
N GLY A 160 -0.95 -3.74 -3.48
CA GLY A 160 -2.33 -4.09 -3.84
C GLY A 160 -2.84 -3.31 -5.04
N HIS A 161 -2.50 -2.03 -5.16
CA HIS A 161 -2.82 -1.26 -6.37
C HIS A 161 -2.11 -1.79 -7.62
N PHE A 162 -0.82 -2.15 -7.53
CA PHE A 162 -0.10 -2.73 -8.67
C PHE A 162 -0.70 -4.07 -9.11
N LEU A 163 -1.11 -4.92 -8.16
CA LEU A 163 -1.72 -6.22 -8.48
C LEU A 163 -3.12 -6.05 -9.07
N HIS A 164 -3.90 -5.11 -8.56
CA HIS A 164 -5.20 -4.77 -9.13
C HIS A 164 -5.05 -4.31 -10.59
N GLU A 165 -4.12 -3.39 -10.88
CA GLU A 165 -3.86 -2.95 -12.24
C GLU A 165 -3.41 -4.11 -13.15
N ALA A 166 -2.52 -4.97 -12.67
CA ALA A 166 -2.04 -6.11 -13.44
C ALA A 166 -3.12 -7.18 -13.69
N ASN A 167 -4.04 -7.38 -12.75
CA ASN A 167 -5.13 -8.37 -12.84
C ASN A 167 -6.25 -7.92 -13.79
N ARG A 168 -6.67 -6.65 -13.69
CA ARG A 168 -7.80 -6.10 -14.45
C ARG A 168 -7.50 -4.67 -14.94
N PRO A 169 -6.55 -4.47 -15.88
CA PRO A 169 -6.05 -3.15 -16.24
C PRO A 169 -7.13 -2.20 -16.76
N ALA A 170 -8.01 -2.68 -17.65
CA ALA A 170 -9.09 -1.86 -18.20
C ALA A 170 -10.08 -1.38 -17.13
N LEU A 171 -10.38 -2.23 -16.13
CA LEU A 171 -11.25 -1.88 -15.01
C LEU A 171 -10.54 -0.94 -14.02
N PHE A 172 -9.28 -1.22 -13.69
CA PHE A 172 -8.49 -0.36 -12.82
C PHE A 172 -8.44 1.07 -13.36
N TRP A 173 -8.10 1.23 -14.65
CA TRP A 173 -8.02 2.54 -15.28
C TRP A 173 -9.40 3.20 -15.46
N SER A 174 -10.47 2.44 -15.70
CA SER A 174 -11.81 3.03 -15.73
C SER A 174 -12.19 3.59 -14.36
N LEU A 175 -12.02 2.80 -13.28
CA LEU A 175 -12.25 3.22 -11.89
C LEU A 175 -11.39 4.43 -11.49
N LYS A 176 -10.13 4.50 -11.95
CA LYS A 176 -9.25 5.65 -11.72
C LYS A 176 -9.77 6.93 -12.39
N MET A 177 -10.35 6.82 -13.58
CA MET A 177 -10.89 7.97 -14.33
C MET A 177 -12.25 8.42 -13.80
N VAL A 178 -13.06 7.50 -13.30
CA VAL A 178 -14.42 7.77 -12.81
C VAL A 178 -14.50 7.91 -11.29
N SER A 179 -13.38 8.22 -10.61
CA SER A 179 -13.24 8.17 -9.15
C SER A 179 -14.23 9.03 -8.34
N ASN A 180 -15.15 9.75 -8.99
CA ASN A 180 -16.24 10.51 -8.39
C ASN A 180 -17.65 9.89 -8.59
N THR A 181 -17.80 8.75 -9.29
CA THR A 181 -19.11 8.14 -9.59
C THR A 181 -19.24 6.67 -9.25
N ALA A 182 -18.13 5.93 -9.16
CA ALA A 182 -18.15 4.54 -8.70
C ALA A 182 -18.04 4.53 -7.17
N PHE A 183 -19.08 4.05 -6.49
CA PHE A 183 -19.12 4.01 -5.04
C PHE A 183 -19.09 2.57 -4.54
N VAL A 184 -18.33 2.35 -3.47
CA VAL A 184 -18.51 1.18 -2.63
C VAL A 184 -19.77 1.42 -1.80
N ALA A 185 -20.63 0.40 -1.67
CA ALA A 185 -21.77 0.49 -0.76
C ALA A 185 -21.24 0.89 0.64
N PRO A 186 -21.75 1.96 1.28
CA PRO A 186 -21.15 2.51 2.49
C PRO A 186 -21.03 1.50 3.64
N ASP A 187 -22.01 0.62 3.79
CA ASP A 187 -22.03 -0.47 4.77
C ASP A 187 -20.94 -1.54 4.51
N ILE A 188 -20.62 -1.79 3.25
CA ILE A 188 -19.51 -2.68 2.84
C ILE A 188 -18.16 -1.99 3.04
N GLY A 189 -18.02 -0.74 2.59
CA GLY A 189 -16.78 0.02 2.73
C GLY A 189 -16.40 0.25 4.19
N MET A 190 -17.39 0.56 5.04
CA MET A 190 -17.17 0.78 6.47
C MET A 190 -16.68 -0.47 7.21
N GLN A 191 -17.00 -1.69 6.74
CA GLN A 191 -16.42 -2.92 7.31
C GLN A 191 -14.92 -3.07 7.07
N VAL A 192 -14.36 -2.31 6.11
CA VAL A 192 -12.95 -2.35 5.74
C VAL A 192 -12.22 -1.15 6.34
N SER A 193 -12.52 0.06 5.86
CA SER A 193 -11.78 1.27 6.21
C SER A 193 -12.52 2.54 5.80
N GLY A 194 -12.19 3.67 6.41
CA GLY A 194 -12.80 4.95 6.08
C GLY A 194 -12.41 5.40 4.67
N TYR A 195 -11.22 5.03 4.21
CA TYR A 195 -10.75 5.25 2.84
C TYR A 195 -11.48 4.36 1.84
N ALA A 196 -11.76 3.12 2.23
CA ALA A 196 -12.47 2.14 1.40
C ALA A 196 -13.89 2.57 1.03
N THR A 197 -14.53 3.46 1.82
CA THR A 197 -15.85 4.03 1.47
C THR A 197 -15.81 5.06 0.34
N ILE A 198 -14.65 5.66 0.09
CA ILE A 198 -14.53 6.86 -0.77
C ILE A 198 -14.23 6.47 -2.21
N ASN A 199 -13.40 5.45 -2.39
CA ASN A 199 -12.83 5.12 -3.69
C ASN A 199 -12.70 3.58 -3.84
N PRO A 200 -13.27 2.98 -4.89
CA PRO A 200 -13.14 1.55 -5.17
C PRO A 200 -11.69 1.06 -5.29
N LEU A 201 -10.76 1.90 -5.75
CA LEU A 201 -9.35 1.54 -5.82
C LEU A 201 -8.74 1.37 -4.43
N GLU A 202 -9.05 2.29 -3.52
CA GLU A 202 -8.63 2.23 -2.12
C GLU A 202 -9.28 1.02 -1.44
N PHE A 203 -10.56 0.76 -1.73
CA PHE A 203 -11.24 -0.43 -1.24
C PHE A 203 -10.50 -1.72 -1.60
N VAL A 204 -10.12 -1.88 -2.88
CA VAL A 204 -9.38 -3.07 -3.32
C VAL A 204 -8.03 -3.18 -2.61
N ALA A 205 -7.27 -2.08 -2.51
CA ALA A 205 -5.96 -2.09 -1.84
C ALA A 205 -6.07 -2.36 -0.32
N GLU A 206 -7.08 -1.83 0.34
CA GLU A 206 -7.35 -2.04 1.77
C GLU A 206 -7.76 -3.49 2.05
N VAL A 207 -8.71 -4.05 1.28
CA VAL A 207 -9.11 -5.46 1.41
C VAL A 207 -7.93 -6.38 1.15
N PHE A 208 -7.16 -6.14 0.07
CA PHE A 208 -5.94 -6.89 -0.23
C PHE A 208 -4.97 -6.87 0.96
N THR A 209 -4.72 -5.68 1.52
CA THR A 209 -3.84 -5.53 2.68
C THR A 209 -4.36 -6.38 3.84
N GLY A 210 -5.63 -6.25 4.21
CA GLY A 210 -6.20 -7.04 5.30
C GLY A 210 -6.06 -8.54 5.08
N LEU A 211 -6.35 -9.04 3.88
CA LEU A 211 -6.23 -10.45 3.52
C LEU A 211 -4.79 -10.96 3.62
N VAL A 212 -3.80 -10.20 3.12
CA VAL A 212 -2.37 -10.57 3.26
C VAL A 212 -1.98 -10.69 4.73
N PHE A 213 -2.54 -9.82 5.58
CA PHE A 213 -2.35 -9.84 7.03
C PHE A 213 -3.28 -10.83 7.78
N GLY A 214 -4.04 -11.66 7.07
CA GLY A 214 -4.87 -12.72 7.64
C GLY A 214 -6.22 -12.26 8.20
N LEU A 215 -6.60 -11.00 7.97
CA LEU A 215 -7.95 -10.53 8.30
C LEU A 215 -8.99 -11.27 7.45
N ARG A 216 -10.16 -11.52 8.04
CA ARG A 216 -11.29 -12.13 7.36
C ARG A 216 -12.38 -11.09 7.19
N TYR A 217 -13.00 -11.09 6.01
CA TYR A 217 -14.09 -10.19 5.68
C TYR A 217 -15.39 -10.96 5.42
N SER A 218 -16.52 -10.25 5.47
CA SER A 218 -17.81 -10.83 5.11
C SER A 218 -17.85 -11.22 3.63
N GLU A 219 -18.76 -12.13 3.28
CA GLU A 219 -18.95 -12.54 1.87
C GLU A 219 -19.27 -11.35 0.96
N GLY A 220 -20.00 -10.35 1.47
CA GLY A 220 -20.30 -9.11 0.72
C GLY A 220 -19.06 -8.29 0.40
N VAL A 221 -18.12 -8.15 1.35
CA VAL A 221 -16.85 -7.46 1.11
C VAL A 221 -16.00 -8.20 0.07
N ILE A 222 -15.90 -9.54 0.19
CA ILE A 222 -15.14 -10.37 -0.75
C ILE A 222 -15.75 -10.33 -2.15
N ALA A 223 -17.08 -10.46 -2.26
CA ALA A 223 -17.78 -10.34 -3.55
C ALA A 223 -17.53 -8.97 -4.20
N GLN A 224 -17.62 -7.89 -3.43
CA GLN A 224 -17.36 -6.54 -3.92
C GLN A 224 -15.88 -6.35 -4.33
N TYR A 225 -14.95 -6.93 -3.58
CA TYR A 225 -13.52 -6.91 -3.87
C TYR A 225 -13.21 -7.56 -5.21
N HIS A 226 -13.76 -8.76 -5.48
CA HIS A 226 -13.61 -9.41 -6.79
C HIS A 226 -14.34 -8.66 -7.91
N ALA A 227 -15.53 -8.10 -7.63
CA ALA A 227 -16.26 -7.31 -8.61
C ALA A 227 -15.47 -6.06 -9.05
N PHE A 228 -14.68 -5.49 -8.15
CA PHE A 228 -13.76 -4.39 -8.47
C PHE A 228 -12.39 -4.83 -8.99
N GLY A 229 -12.13 -6.14 -9.19
CA GLY A 229 -10.91 -6.62 -9.81
C GLY A 229 -9.78 -6.98 -8.85
N GLY A 230 -10.08 -7.18 -7.57
CA GLY A 230 -9.16 -7.76 -6.60
C GLY A 230 -8.61 -9.14 -7.04
N VAL A 231 -7.42 -9.47 -6.54
CA VAL A 231 -6.75 -10.76 -6.78
C VAL A 231 -7.12 -11.81 -5.73
N ASP A 232 -7.15 -13.07 -6.12
CA ASP A 232 -7.42 -14.19 -5.21
C ASP A 232 -6.14 -14.55 -4.44
N LEU A 233 -6.20 -14.48 -3.10
CA LEU A 233 -5.11 -14.83 -2.18
C LEU A 233 -5.30 -16.23 -1.58
#